data_AF-A0A845ZKX8-F1
#
_entry.id   AF-A0A845ZKX8-F1
#
_cell.length_a   1.000
_cell.length_b   1.000
_cell.length_c   1.000
_cell.angle_alpha   90.00
_cell.angle_beta   90.00
_cell.angle_gamma   90.00
#
_symmetry.space_group_name_H-M   'P 1'
#
loop_
_entity.id
_entity.type
_entity.pdbx_description
1 polymer ?
#
loop_
_entity_poly.entity_id
_entity_poly.type
_entity_poly.pdbx_seq_one_letter_code
_entity_poly.pdbx_strand_id
1 'polypeptide(L)' 'GTASATTIASYRISVQSNGNLLIGSAYTKQMGLQPGDEFEITLGRKHIHLKQLDPTEEEALEAS' A
#
# COMPACT_ATOMS: atom_id res chain seq x y z
N GLY A 1 22.09 -7.16 22.14
CA GLY A 1 21.21 -6.41 21.24
C GLY A 1 20.08 -7.31 20.85
N THR A 2 18.89 -7.09 21.37
CA THR A 2 17.72 -7.93 21.11
C THR A 2 17.09 -7.51 19.79
N ALA A 3 17.08 -8.42 18.82
CA ALA A 3 16.32 -8.28 17.59
C ALA A 3 14.84 -8.10 17.95
N SER A 4 14.26 -6.93 17.63
CA SER A 4 12.82 -6.73 17.71
C SER A 4 12.18 -7.59 16.62
N ALA A 5 11.43 -8.61 17.01
CA ALA A 5 10.62 -9.38 16.08
C ALA A 5 9.49 -8.46 15.57
N THR A 6 9.55 -8.04 14.31
CA THR A 6 8.48 -7.26 13.68
C THR A 6 7.25 -8.16 13.50
N THR A 7 6.27 -8.03 14.39
CA THR A 7 4.97 -8.68 14.23
C THR A 7 4.25 -8.04 13.05
N ILE A 8 4.13 -8.78 11.95
CA ILE A 8 3.30 -8.42 10.80
C ILE A 8 1.83 -8.67 11.16
N ALA A 9 1.06 -7.59 11.31
CA ALA A 9 -0.38 -7.69 11.51
C ALA A 9 -1.04 -8.19 10.21
N SER A 10 -1.84 -9.24 10.32
CA SER A 10 -2.64 -9.77 9.21
C SER A 10 -4.06 -9.20 9.29
N TYR A 11 -4.51 -8.57 8.21
CA TYR A 11 -5.86 -8.00 8.11
C TYR A 11 -6.67 -8.71 7.04
N ARG A 12 -7.99 -8.79 7.23
CA ARG A 12 -8.93 -9.37 6.27
C ARG A 12 -10.03 -8.36 5.97
N ILE A 13 -10.26 -8.08 4.69
CA ILE A 13 -11.37 -7.29 4.20
C ILE A 13 -12.16 -8.10 3.17
N SER A 14 -13.44 -7.78 3.04
CA SER A 14 -14.32 -8.36 2.01
C SER A 14 -14.60 -7.32 0.94
N VAL A 15 -14.81 -7.77 -0.29
CA VAL A 15 -15.32 -6.93 -1.38
C VAL A 15 -16.71 -6.41 -0.96
N GLN A 16 -16.91 -5.10 -1.10
CA GLN A 16 -18.19 -4.47 -0.79
C GLN A 16 -19.26 -4.82 -1.84
N SER A 17 -20.53 -4.57 -1.54
CA SER A 17 -21.64 -4.85 -2.47
C SER A 17 -21.53 -4.13 -3.81
N ASN A 18 -20.81 -3.02 -3.86
CA ASN A 18 -20.51 -2.26 -5.07
C ASN A 18 -19.29 -2.78 -5.86
N GLY A 19 -18.64 -3.85 -5.40
CA GLY A 19 -17.46 -4.44 -6.04
C GLY A 19 -16.11 -3.85 -5.62
N ASN A 20 -16.09 -2.85 -4.73
CA ASN A 20 -14.84 -2.19 -4.32
C ASN A 20 -14.16 -2.88 -3.14
N LEU A 21 -12.83 -2.84 -3.13
CA LEU A 21 -12.01 -3.08 -1.95
C LEU A 21 -11.67 -1.74 -1.32
N LEU A 22 -12.02 -1.56 -0.06
CA LEU A 22 -11.75 -0.33 0.69
C LEU A 22 -10.71 -0.60 1.78
N ILE A 23 -9.63 0.18 1.76
CA ILE A 23 -8.65 0.22 2.85
C ILE A 23 -9.09 1.29 3.85
N GLY A 24 -9.48 0.86 5.05
CA GLY A 24 -9.87 1.75 6.13
C GLY A 24 -8.68 2.57 6.67
N SER A 25 -8.99 3.73 7.27
CA SER A 25 -7.98 4.69 7.75
C SER A 25 -7.10 4.17 8.90
N ALA A 26 -7.53 3.11 9.61
CA ALA A 26 -6.69 2.48 10.62
C ALA A 26 -5.42 1.87 10.02
N TYR A 27 -5.50 1.30 8.81
CA TYR A 27 -4.38 0.66 8.13
C TYR A 27 -3.40 1.71 7.58
N THR A 28 -3.92 2.73 6.90
CA THR A 28 -3.09 3.80 6.34
C THR A 28 -2.36 4.59 7.42
N LYS A 29 -3.01 4.83 8.58
CA LYS A 29 -2.35 5.43 9.76
C LYS A 29 -1.22 4.57 10.31
N GLN A 30 -1.43 3.25 10.43
CA GLN A 30 -0.38 2.35 10.93
C GLN A 30 0.80 2.24 9.95
N MET A 31 0.54 2.43 8.65
CA MET A 31 1.57 2.52 7.61
C MET A 31 2.21 3.91 7.51
N GLY A 32 1.67 4.93 8.19
CA GLY A 32 2.17 6.30 8.12
C GLY A 32 1.86 7.05 6.83
N LEU A 33 0.88 6.58 6.05
CA LEU A 33 0.51 7.20 4.77
C LEU A 33 -0.19 8.54 4.94
N GLN A 34 0.06 9.45 4.00
CA GLN A 34 -0.48 10.80 3.96
C GLN A 34 -1.45 10.98 2.79
N PRO A 35 -2.40 11.93 2.88
CA PRO A 35 -3.21 12.31 1.73
C PRO A 35 -2.32 12.79 0.58
N GLY A 36 -2.44 12.15 -0.58
CA GLY A 36 -1.61 12.43 -1.75
C GLY A 36 -0.56 11.35 -2.04
N ASP A 37 -0.31 10.41 -1.11
CA ASP A 37 0.52 9.25 -1.42
C ASP A 37 -0.12 8.41 -2.53
N GLU A 38 0.67 8.07 -3.53
CA GLU A 38 0.21 7.30 -4.70
C GLU A 38 0.72 5.87 -4.67
N PHE A 39 -0.06 4.99 -5.31
CA PHE A 39 0.27 3.58 -5.41
C PHE A 39 0.02 3.10 -6.84
N GLU A 40 1.00 2.40 -7.39
CA GLU A 40 0.82 1.59 -8.59
C GLU A 40 0.07 0.30 -8.22
N ILE A 41 -0.97 -0.01 -9.02
CA ILE A 41 -1.75 -1.24 -8.88
C ILE A 41 -1.37 -2.20 -10.00
N THR A 42 -0.79 -3.34 -9.63
CA THR A 42 -0.54 -4.45 -10.57
C THR A 42 -1.48 -5.61 -10.27
N LEU A 43 -2.19 -6.09 -11.30
CA LEU A 43 -3.05 -7.26 -11.19
C LEU A 43 -2.29 -8.53 -11.57
N GLY A 44 -2.20 -9.47 -10.63
CA GLY A 44 -1.82 -10.84 -10.89
C GLY A 44 -3.04 -11.75 -11.08
N ARG A 45 -2.81 -13.04 -11.35
CA ARG A 45 -3.89 -14.01 -11.59
C ARG A 45 -4.88 -14.17 -10.42
N LYS A 46 -4.42 -13.99 -9.18
CA LYS A 46 -5.22 -14.13 -7.94
C LYS A 46 -4.88 -13.11 -6.85
N HIS A 47 -4.06 -12.12 -7.16
CA HIS A 47 -3.55 -11.15 -6.19
C HIS A 47 -3.50 -9.76 -6.81
N ILE A 48 -3.61 -8.76 -5.96
CA ILE A 48 -3.36 -7.36 -6.29
C ILE A 48 -2.06 -6.99 -5.58
N HIS A 49 -1.11 -6.43 -6.31
CA HIS A 49 0.08 -5.82 -5.73
C HIS A 49 -0.15 -4.31 -5.69
N LEU A 50 0.11 -3.71 -4.53
CA LEU A 50 0.13 -2.26 -4.36
C LEU A 50 1.57 -1.85 -4.06
N LYS A 51 2.18 -1.09 -4.96
CA LYS A 51 3.54 -0.54 -4.77
C LYS A 51 3.40 0.95 -4.53
N GLN A 52 3.87 1.45 -3.40
CA GLN A 52 3.91 2.89 -3.16
C GLN A 52 4.85 3.53 -4.18
N LEU A 53 4.42 4.63 -4.78
CA LEU A 53 5.25 5.44 -5.65
C LEU A 53 5.93 6.50 -4.78
N ASP A 54 7.27 6.49 -4.77
CA ASP A 54 8.03 7.56 -4.15
C ASP A 54 8.01 8.76 -5.10
N PRO A 55 7.55 9.95 -4.67
CA PRO A 55 7.49 11.13 -5.54
C PRO A 55 8.88 11.54 -6.08
N THR A 56 9.96 11.08 -5.44
CA THR A 56 11.34 11.31 -5.87
C THR A 56 11.86 10.36 -6.96
N GLU A 57 11.21 9.22 -7.22
CA GLU A 57 11.66 8.28 -8.27
C GLU A 57 11.16 8.68 -9.67
N GLU A 58 9.95 9.22 -9.78
CA GLU A 58 9.39 9.69 -11.07
C GLU A 58 10.12 10.92 -11.62
N GLU A 59 10.51 11.88 -10.78
CA GLU A 59 11.31 13.04 -11.20
C GLU A 59 12.73 12.66 -11.67
N ALA A 60 13.30 11.56 -11.14
CA ALA A 60 14.65 11.10 -11.51
C ALA A 60 14.69 10.38 -12.88
N LEU A 61 13.59 9.73 -13.27
CA LEU A 61 13.44 9.05 -14.55
C LEU A 61 13.15 10.03 -15.71
N GLU A 62 12.44 11.12 -15.45
CA GLU A 62 12.21 12.16 -16.47
C GLU A 62 13.42 13.10 -16.67
N ALA A 63 14.37 13.10 -15.73
CA ALA A 63 15.61 13.86 -15.82
C ALA A 63 16.79 13.10 -16.50
N SER A 64 16.56 11.87 -16.98
CA SER A 64 17.58 11.00 -17.60
C SER A 64 17.37 10.77 -19.09
#